data_AF-E0S7L9-F1
#
_entry.id   AF-E0S7L9-F1
#
_cell.length_a   1.000
_cell.length_b   1.000
_cell.length_c   1.000
_cell.angle_alpha   90.00
_cell.angle_beta   90.00
_cell.angle_gamma   90.00
#
_symmetry.space_group_name_H-M   'P 1'
#
loop_
_entity.id
_entity.type
_entity.pdbx_description
1 polymer ?
#
loop_
_entity_poly.entity_id
_entity_poly.type
_entity_poly.pdbx_seq_one_letter_code
_entity_poly.pdbx_strand_id
1 'polypeptide(L)'
;MENAKRYIEDRLEKYKIKIDVDSVIEELTLSNKINEFMPPSSVYSVLLMHLGKKDEVYRSILNGEYLFDIEAVLRDKESLYSSEKLKEDVIRIYGDRMRYVYVNTSEGKHFIGIKLSNRGYSPVPNYNGPESTIPYFLLVNGLKGFKADDFVWNEIVFGIKLMGDEYSKYVEILEHIKKIRLPVEIIDSGTMHMSTSVTNIHECYLHCGSYANWPQDQDALNCAKTALYCLIYKKSKYRCAIGYSHVLLKYRGSYFKFKIMIKGDRKAEFRINERISEIMSEQSDVVKKNTMITKIFLDSHGYFPVYFDDRLVELICLMIGREIRSFGRFFQEFLGHRIRLEGYSFNLETLKVTENKNKRFEVVYQHDIVVIKTPPLKIVQRLNGLKKTVLGLKIPLFDENMRLQTHKLLQPTFRDYDFILSLYSRTGFEEVEDKTDPPFLFGTPLIEELLTPSLRSKGYFFYSSRHSVLMVKVNEDCDPEELLYVLLLKTGFRYFLKNF
;
A
#
# COMPACT_ATOMS: atom_id res chain seq x y z
N MET A 1 -21.52 32.03 -24.89
CA MET A 1 -20.29 31.20 -24.98
C MET A 1 -19.26 31.45 -23.87
N GLU A 2 -19.21 32.63 -23.27
CA GLU A 2 -18.21 32.96 -22.22
C GLU A 2 -18.26 32.06 -20.98
N ASN A 3 -19.45 31.65 -20.54
CA ASN A 3 -19.60 30.69 -19.44
C ASN A 3 -19.00 29.31 -19.77
N ALA A 4 -19.02 28.88 -21.04
CA ALA A 4 -18.40 27.62 -21.46
C ALA A 4 -16.88 27.74 -21.47
N LYS A 5 -16.32 28.87 -21.94
CA LYS A 5 -14.88 29.18 -21.91
C LYS A 5 -14.31 29.04 -20.51
N ARG A 6 -14.85 29.80 -19.54
CA ARG A 6 -14.41 29.75 -18.13
C ARG A 6 -14.53 28.34 -17.55
N TYR A 7 -15.63 27.64 -17.83
CA TYR A 7 -15.80 26.26 -17.40
C TYR A 7 -14.71 25.33 -17.95
N ILE A 8 -14.34 25.47 -19.22
CA ILE A 8 -13.31 24.65 -19.87
C ILE A 8 -11.93 24.96 -19.27
N GLU A 9 -11.59 26.24 -19.13
CA GLU A 9 -10.34 26.69 -18.50
C GLU A 9 -10.21 26.14 -17.07
N ASP A 10 -11.25 26.30 -16.24
CA ASP A 10 -11.27 25.78 -14.86
C ASP A 10 -11.09 24.25 -14.80
N ARG A 11 -11.59 23.52 -15.80
CA ARG A 11 -11.46 22.06 -15.86
C ARG A 11 -10.08 21.63 -16.34
N LEU A 12 -9.48 22.32 -17.31
CA LEU A 12 -8.14 22.03 -17.82
C LEU A 12 -7.04 22.46 -16.84
N GLU A 13 -7.23 23.57 -16.13
CA GLU A 13 -6.30 24.06 -15.11
C GLU A 13 -6.15 23.08 -13.94
N LYS A 14 -7.20 22.32 -13.60
CA LYS A 14 -7.11 21.21 -12.62
C LYS A 14 -6.10 20.13 -13.02
N TYR A 15 -5.83 20.02 -14.32
CA TYR A 15 -4.84 19.12 -14.90
C TYR A 15 -3.53 19.84 -15.28
N LYS A 16 -3.40 21.14 -14.97
CA LYS A 16 -2.28 22.01 -15.36
C LYS A 16 -2.10 22.11 -16.88
N ILE A 17 -3.17 21.86 -17.63
CA ILE A 17 -3.19 21.95 -19.09
C ILE A 17 -3.64 23.36 -19.47
N LYS A 18 -2.79 24.05 -20.23
CA LYS A 18 -3.11 25.34 -20.86
C LYS A 18 -3.17 25.17 -22.37
N ILE A 19 -4.22 25.71 -22.95
CA ILE A 19 -4.44 25.83 -24.39
C ILE A 19 -5.12 27.15 -24.69
N ASP A 20 -5.06 27.59 -25.94
CA ASP A 20 -5.91 28.67 -26.44
C ASP A 20 -7.35 28.15 -26.62
N VAL A 21 -8.13 28.24 -25.54
CA VAL A 21 -9.54 27.81 -25.52
C VAL A 21 -10.38 28.63 -26.49
N ASP A 22 -10.03 29.90 -26.69
CA ASP A 22 -10.76 30.82 -27.56
C ASP A 22 -10.69 30.38 -29.02
N SER A 23 -9.47 30.13 -29.51
CA SER A 23 -9.24 29.68 -30.87
C SER A 23 -9.98 28.37 -31.18
N VAL A 24 -9.93 27.40 -30.26
CA VAL A 24 -10.57 26.08 -30.47
C VAL A 24 -12.10 26.19 -30.45
N ILE A 25 -12.68 27.01 -29.56
CA ILE A 25 -14.12 27.23 -29.53
C ILE A 25 -14.60 27.95 -30.77
N GLU A 26 -13.85 28.91 -31.28
CA GLU A 26 -14.18 29.61 -32.53
C GLU A 26 -14.20 28.63 -33.71
N GLU A 27 -13.19 27.76 -33.84
CA GLU A 27 -13.16 26.70 -34.87
C GLU A 27 -14.38 25.75 -34.76
N LEU A 28 -14.71 25.32 -33.54
CA LEU A 28 -15.84 24.43 -33.31
C LEU A 28 -17.20 25.09 -33.59
N THR A 29 -17.31 26.39 -33.34
CA THR A 29 -18.51 27.18 -33.62
C THR A 29 -18.67 27.38 -35.13
N LEU A 30 -17.61 27.78 -35.83
CA LEU A 30 -17.62 27.94 -37.29
C LEU A 30 -17.90 26.63 -38.03
N SER A 31 -17.49 25.49 -37.47
CA SER A 31 -17.78 24.17 -38.01
C SER A 31 -19.13 23.58 -37.57
N ASN A 32 -19.99 24.37 -36.93
CA ASN A 32 -21.33 23.97 -36.43
C ASN A 32 -21.31 22.74 -35.51
N LYS A 33 -20.19 22.45 -34.84
CA LYS A 33 -20.08 21.32 -33.90
C LYS A 33 -20.56 21.67 -32.50
N ILE A 34 -20.54 22.96 -32.17
CA ILE A 34 -21.09 23.52 -30.94
C ILE A 34 -21.94 24.75 -31.27
N ASN A 35 -22.86 25.09 -30.39
CA ASN A 35 -23.67 26.31 -30.49
C ASN A 35 -23.91 26.94 -29.11
N GLU A 36 -24.40 28.18 -29.08
CA GLU A 36 -24.57 28.97 -27.87
C GLU A 36 -25.57 28.40 -26.84
N PHE A 37 -26.45 27.49 -27.25
CA PHE A 37 -27.47 26.86 -26.41
C PHE A 37 -26.97 25.58 -25.73
N MET A 38 -25.79 25.07 -26.09
CA MET A 38 -25.25 23.85 -25.49
C MET A 38 -24.79 24.10 -24.04
N PRO A 39 -25.08 23.16 -23.11
CA PRO A 39 -24.53 23.22 -21.76
C PRO A 39 -22.99 23.23 -21.77
N PRO A 40 -22.34 23.97 -20.85
CA PRO A 40 -20.87 24.02 -20.75
C PRO A 40 -20.20 22.64 -20.69
N SER A 41 -20.80 21.67 -20.00
CA SER A 41 -20.29 20.30 -19.93
C SER A 41 -20.32 19.59 -21.28
N SER A 42 -21.34 19.82 -22.10
CA SER A 42 -21.45 19.24 -23.44
C SER A 42 -20.43 19.87 -24.39
N VAL A 43 -20.24 21.19 -24.31
CA VAL A 43 -19.19 21.89 -25.09
C VAL A 43 -17.81 21.37 -24.72
N TYR A 44 -17.54 21.17 -23.42
CA TYR A 44 -16.29 20.58 -22.95
C TYR A 44 -16.06 19.17 -23.52
N SER A 45 -17.06 18.30 -23.49
CA SER A 45 -16.95 16.95 -24.09
C SER A 45 -16.66 16.99 -25.59
N VAL A 46 -17.34 17.86 -26.35
CA VAL A 46 -17.09 18.02 -27.80
C VAL A 46 -15.68 18.56 -28.06
N LEU A 47 -15.22 19.52 -27.25
CA LEU A 47 -13.85 20.04 -27.33
C LEU A 47 -12.81 18.95 -27.08
N LEU A 48 -12.99 18.14 -26.03
CA LEU A 48 -12.10 17.02 -25.74
C LEU A 48 -12.12 15.97 -26.84
N MET A 49 -13.29 15.66 -27.42
CA MET A 49 -13.39 14.77 -28.58
C MET A 49 -12.66 15.32 -29.80
N HIS A 50 -12.74 16.64 -30.04
CA HIS A 50 -12.06 17.28 -31.15
C HIS A 50 -10.54 17.24 -30.99
N LEU A 51 -10.01 17.71 -29.86
CA LEU A 51 -8.59 17.70 -29.57
C LEU A 51 -8.03 16.28 -29.44
N GLY A 52 -8.85 15.36 -28.91
CA GLY A 52 -8.55 13.94 -28.76
C GLY A 52 -8.19 13.24 -30.07
N LYS A 53 -8.64 13.75 -31.23
CA LYS A 53 -8.25 13.21 -32.54
C LYS A 53 -6.75 13.35 -32.81
N LYS A 54 -6.11 14.37 -32.25
CA LYS A 54 -4.69 14.69 -32.48
C LYS A 54 -3.81 14.31 -31.29
N ASP A 55 -4.31 14.46 -30.06
CA ASP A 55 -3.51 14.26 -28.85
C ASP A 55 -4.25 13.34 -27.86
N GLU A 56 -3.55 12.31 -27.40
CA GLU A 56 -4.07 11.28 -26.51
C GLU A 56 -4.40 11.81 -25.11
N VAL A 57 -3.76 12.90 -24.66
CA VAL A 57 -4.05 13.55 -23.37
C VAL A 57 -5.55 13.84 -23.24
N TYR A 58 -6.17 14.44 -24.27
CA TYR A 58 -7.59 14.80 -24.22
C TYR A 58 -8.52 13.60 -24.33
N ARG A 59 -8.09 12.51 -24.98
CA ARG A 59 -8.81 11.22 -24.95
C ARG A 59 -8.81 10.64 -23.54
N SER A 60 -7.66 10.66 -22.86
CA SER A 60 -7.58 10.22 -21.47
C SER A 60 -8.47 11.05 -20.55
N ILE A 61 -8.54 12.38 -20.73
CA ILE A 61 -9.48 13.23 -19.96
C ILE A 61 -10.93 12.80 -20.21
N LEU A 62 -11.30 12.61 -21.48
CA LEU A 62 -12.67 12.24 -21.87
C LEU A 62 -13.08 10.88 -21.26
N ASN A 63 -12.15 9.93 -21.20
CA ASN A 63 -12.38 8.61 -20.63
C ASN A 63 -12.36 8.59 -19.09
N GLY A 64 -12.01 9.70 -18.44
CA GLY A 64 -11.82 9.74 -16.99
C GLY A 64 -10.57 9.00 -16.51
N GLU A 65 -9.58 8.82 -17.38
CA GLU A 65 -8.30 8.20 -17.02
C GLU A 65 -7.41 9.16 -16.23
N TYR A 66 -6.54 8.61 -15.38
CA TYR A 66 -5.44 9.37 -14.79
C TYR A 66 -4.44 9.81 -15.86
N LEU A 67 -4.23 11.13 -15.98
CA LEU A 67 -3.47 11.72 -17.09
C LEU A 67 -1.97 11.52 -17.00
N PHE A 68 -1.38 11.75 -15.83
CA PHE A 68 0.06 11.74 -15.68
C PHE A 68 0.47 10.78 -14.58
N ASP A 69 1.47 9.97 -14.90
CA ASP A 69 2.13 9.06 -13.99
C ASP A 69 3.33 9.74 -13.30
N ILE A 70 3.85 10.81 -13.93
CA ILE A 70 4.93 11.69 -13.44
C ILE A 70 4.58 13.14 -13.80
N GLU A 71 4.74 14.03 -12.83
CA GLU A 71 4.50 15.46 -12.88
C GLU A 71 5.69 16.20 -12.25
N ALA A 72 6.48 16.85 -13.08
CA ALA A 72 7.63 17.64 -12.65
C ALA A 72 7.51 19.10 -13.09
N VAL A 73 8.04 20.01 -12.29
CA VAL A 73 8.31 21.39 -12.72
C VAL A 73 9.81 21.57 -12.82
N LEU A 74 10.31 21.70 -14.04
CA LEU A 74 11.70 22.03 -14.33
C LEU A 74 11.92 23.54 -14.24
N ARG A 75 12.93 23.96 -13.50
CA ARG A 75 13.36 25.36 -13.39
C ARG A 75 14.46 25.62 -14.40
N ASP A 76 14.10 26.26 -15.51
CA ASP A 76 15.03 26.61 -16.57
C ASP A 76 15.38 28.10 -16.47
N LYS A 77 16.35 28.41 -15.60
CA LYS A 77 16.76 29.81 -15.35
C LYS A 77 17.44 30.45 -16.56
N GLU A 78 18.02 29.63 -17.43
CA GLU A 78 18.77 30.06 -18.61
C GLU A 78 17.89 30.05 -19.88
N SER A 79 16.62 29.62 -19.76
CA SER A 79 15.67 29.48 -20.87
C SER A 79 16.25 28.66 -22.03
N LEU A 80 16.92 27.55 -21.72
CA LEU A 80 17.52 26.62 -22.68
C LEU A 80 16.47 25.95 -23.58
N TYR A 81 15.20 25.90 -23.13
CA TYR A 81 14.12 25.19 -23.81
C TYR A 81 12.87 26.04 -24.11
N SER A 82 12.30 25.80 -25.28
CA SER A 82 10.89 26.10 -25.57
C SER A 82 10.01 24.88 -25.24
N SER A 83 8.69 25.06 -25.08
CA SER A 83 7.75 23.96 -24.80
C SER A 83 7.88 22.81 -25.80
N GLU A 84 7.93 23.11 -27.10
CA GLU A 84 8.01 22.10 -28.16
C GLU A 84 9.33 21.35 -28.14
N LYS A 85 10.46 22.08 -28.03
CA LYS A 85 11.79 21.46 -27.97
C LYS A 85 11.93 20.54 -26.76
N LEU A 86 11.40 20.95 -25.60
CA LEU A 86 11.43 20.12 -24.39
C LEU A 86 10.53 18.89 -24.55
N LYS A 87 9.35 19.05 -25.15
CA LYS A 87 8.44 17.93 -25.46
C LYS A 87 9.12 16.88 -26.35
N GLU A 88 9.76 17.31 -27.44
CA GLU A 88 10.51 16.44 -28.36
C GLU A 88 11.65 15.70 -27.67
N ASP A 89 12.43 16.40 -26.84
CA ASP A 89 13.55 15.80 -26.11
C ASP A 89 13.05 14.77 -25.07
N VAL A 90 11.98 15.06 -24.33
CA VAL A 90 11.38 14.10 -23.39
C VAL A 90 10.82 12.87 -24.14
N ILE A 91 10.16 13.07 -25.28
CA ILE A 91 9.70 11.96 -26.14
C ILE A 91 10.89 11.09 -26.57
N ARG A 92 12.02 11.68 -26.97
CA ARG A 92 13.23 10.94 -27.36
C ARG A 92 13.85 10.18 -26.20
N ILE A 93 13.85 10.75 -25.00
CA ILE A 93 14.41 10.12 -23.78
C ILE A 93 13.61 8.87 -23.40
N TYR A 94 12.29 8.96 -23.43
CA TYR A 94 11.42 7.86 -22.98
C TYR A 94 11.15 6.83 -24.08
N GLY A 95 11.07 7.23 -25.35
CA GLY A 95 10.78 6.33 -26.46
C GLY A 95 9.50 5.51 -26.23
N ASP A 96 9.61 4.19 -26.29
CA ASP A 96 8.50 3.24 -26.10
C ASP A 96 8.04 3.09 -24.63
N ARG A 97 8.70 3.78 -23.69
CA ARG A 97 8.40 3.76 -22.25
C ARG A 97 7.29 4.74 -21.86
N MET A 98 6.88 5.61 -22.77
CA MET A 98 5.79 6.57 -22.57
C MET A 98 4.64 6.33 -23.56
N ARG A 99 3.42 6.70 -23.15
CA ARG A 99 2.26 6.80 -24.04
C ARG A 99 2.15 8.19 -24.65
N TYR A 100 2.30 9.22 -23.81
CA TYR A 100 2.32 10.62 -24.24
C TYR A 100 3.04 11.51 -23.22
N VAL A 101 3.40 12.71 -23.68
CA VAL A 101 4.05 13.76 -22.88
C VAL A 101 3.30 15.06 -23.14
N TYR A 102 3.04 15.81 -22.06
CA TYR A 102 2.54 17.17 -22.11
C TYR A 102 3.57 18.10 -21.49
N VAL A 103 3.90 19.19 -22.18
CA VAL A 103 4.79 20.23 -21.69
C VAL A 103 4.10 21.58 -21.80
N ASN A 104 4.22 22.38 -20.75
CA ASN A 104 3.76 23.75 -20.74
C ASN A 104 4.79 24.65 -20.07
N THR A 105 5.04 25.82 -20.66
CA THR A 105 6.06 26.76 -20.20
C THR A 105 5.41 28.04 -19.70
N SER A 106 5.82 28.51 -18.53
CA SER A 106 5.41 29.77 -17.95
C SER A 106 6.58 30.38 -17.17
N GLU A 107 7.03 31.58 -17.56
CA GLU A 107 8.00 32.39 -16.80
C GLU A 107 9.28 31.62 -16.38
N GLY A 108 9.95 30.95 -17.32
CA GLY A 108 11.19 30.20 -17.05
C GLY A 108 10.99 28.91 -16.24
N LYS A 109 9.73 28.43 -16.14
CA LYS A 109 9.38 27.14 -15.54
C LYS A 109 8.64 26.30 -16.56
N HIS A 110 8.99 25.02 -16.63
CA HIS A 110 8.34 24.06 -17.50
C HIS A 110 7.63 23.00 -16.66
N PHE A 111 6.31 22.92 -16.80
CA PHE A 111 5.57 21.76 -16.35
C PHE A 111 5.77 20.62 -17.36
N ILE A 112 6.11 19.44 -16.85
CA ILE A 112 6.29 18.22 -17.61
C ILE A 112 5.37 17.16 -17.01
N GLY A 113 4.34 16.76 -17.77
CA GLY A 113 3.46 15.64 -17.45
C GLY A 113 3.74 14.45 -18.36
N ILE A 114 3.99 13.27 -17.79
CA ILE A 114 4.35 12.07 -18.55
C ILE A 114 3.37 10.95 -18.20
N LYS A 115 2.77 10.34 -19.23
CA LYS A 115 2.04 9.07 -19.11
C LYS A 115 2.95 7.93 -19.52
N LEU A 116 3.16 6.96 -18.64
CA LEU A 116 4.02 5.82 -18.90
C LEU A 116 3.28 4.72 -19.67
N SER A 117 4.03 3.98 -20.48
CA SER A 117 3.58 2.71 -21.04
C SER A 117 3.80 1.57 -20.03
N ASN A 118 3.41 0.35 -20.41
CA ASN A 118 3.75 -0.87 -19.66
C ASN A 118 5.26 -1.13 -19.56
N ARG A 119 6.11 -0.44 -20.35
CA ARG A 119 7.58 -0.50 -20.31
C ARG A 119 8.21 0.63 -19.50
N GLY A 120 7.41 1.49 -18.85
CA GLY A 120 7.88 2.65 -18.08
C GLY A 120 9.01 2.32 -17.09
N TYR A 121 8.92 1.16 -16.44
CA TYR A 121 9.83 0.69 -15.39
C TYR A 121 10.81 -0.40 -15.83
N SER A 122 10.92 -0.68 -17.14
CA SER A 122 11.87 -1.68 -17.63
C SER A 122 13.30 -1.33 -17.20
N PRO A 123 14.15 -2.31 -16.83
CA PRO A 123 15.54 -2.04 -16.45
C PRO A 123 16.30 -1.18 -17.47
N VAL A 124 17.24 -0.36 -16.99
CA VAL A 124 18.05 0.54 -17.81
C VAL A 124 19.54 0.22 -17.55
N PRO A 125 20.39 0.16 -18.59
CA PRO A 125 21.83 -0.02 -18.40
C PRO A 125 22.42 1.05 -17.47
N ASN A 126 23.37 0.66 -16.63
CA ASN A 126 24.09 1.55 -15.69
C ASN A 126 23.21 2.19 -14.60
N TYR A 127 21.96 1.75 -14.44
CA TYR A 127 21.10 2.17 -13.33
C TYR A 127 21.08 1.11 -12.23
N ASN A 128 21.62 1.47 -11.06
CA ASN A 128 21.73 0.58 -9.89
C ASN A 128 20.73 0.93 -8.76
N GLY A 129 19.83 1.90 -8.99
CA GLY A 129 18.85 2.32 -8.00
C GLY A 129 17.59 1.44 -8.00
N PRO A 130 16.60 1.78 -7.16
CA PRO A 130 15.31 1.07 -7.11
C PRO A 130 14.52 1.22 -8.41
N GLU A 131 13.90 0.15 -8.90
CA GLU A 131 13.05 0.17 -10.11
C GLU A 131 12.07 1.34 -10.17
N SER A 132 11.48 1.71 -9.03
CA SER A 132 10.52 2.81 -8.93
C SER A 132 11.05 4.19 -9.33
N THR A 133 12.37 4.37 -9.36
CA THR A 133 12.99 5.65 -9.75
C THR A 133 13.55 5.66 -11.17
N ILE A 134 13.42 4.55 -11.93
CA ILE A 134 13.90 4.46 -13.32
C ILE A 134 13.38 5.61 -14.18
N PRO A 135 12.06 5.93 -14.20
CA PRO A 135 11.57 7.01 -15.05
C PRO A 135 12.17 8.37 -14.71
N TYR A 136 12.36 8.65 -13.41
CA TYR A 136 12.90 9.91 -12.92
C TYR A 136 14.38 10.05 -13.28
N PHE A 137 15.12 8.94 -13.17
CA PHE A 137 16.52 8.86 -13.61
C PHE A 137 16.66 9.13 -15.11
N LEU A 138 15.77 8.59 -15.93
CA LEU A 138 15.77 8.83 -17.37
C LEU A 138 15.56 10.32 -17.68
N LEU A 139 14.58 10.97 -17.03
CA LEU A 139 14.31 12.38 -17.25
C LEU A 139 15.48 13.28 -16.86
N VAL A 140 16.02 13.10 -15.64
CA VAL A 140 17.11 13.93 -15.12
C VAL A 140 18.39 13.76 -15.94
N ASN A 141 18.80 12.51 -16.23
CA ASN A 141 20.04 12.28 -16.99
C ASN A 141 19.88 12.52 -18.50
N GLY A 142 18.67 12.38 -19.03
CA GLY A 142 18.40 12.60 -20.44
C GLY A 142 18.42 14.09 -20.82
N LEU A 143 17.94 14.96 -19.93
CA LEU A 143 17.95 16.41 -20.11
C LEU A 143 19.30 17.00 -19.67
N LYS A 144 20.29 16.93 -20.56
CA LYS A 144 21.65 17.45 -20.32
C LYS A 144 21.61 18.92 -19.88
N GLY A 145 22.40 19.26 -18.87
CA GLY A 145 22.51 20.61 -18.32
C GLY A 145 21.68 20.85 -17.05
N PHE A 146 20.75 19.94 -16.73
CA PHE A 146 19.98 19.99 -15.49
C PHE A 146 20.42 18.93 -14.50
N LYS A 147 20.23 19.23 -13.21
CA LYS A 147 20.45 18.35 -12.08
C LYS A 147 19.13 18.04 -11.39
N ALA A 148 19.14 17.05 -10.50
CA ALA A 148 17.95 16.65 -9.74
C ALA A 148 17.24 17.81 -9.04
N ASP A 149 18.00 18.78 -8.51
CA ASP A 149 17.50 19.94 -7.76
C ASP A 149 16.83 21.01 -8.65
N ASP A 150 17.02 20.94 -9.97
CA ASP A 150 16.32 21.80 -10.92
C ASP A 150 14.86 21.35 -11.12
N PHE A 151 14.53 20.13 -10.70
CA PHE A 151 13.18 19.56 -10.76
C PHE A 151 12.46 19.67 -9.42
N VAL A 152 11.25 20.21 -9.47
CA VAL A 152 10.29 20.12 -8.37
C VAL A 152 9.29 19.02 -8.70
N TRP A 153 9.37 17.92 -7.97
CA TRP A 153 8.51 16.75 -8.14
C TRP A 153 7.23 16.91 -7.32
N ASN A 154 6.10 16.50 -7.89
CA ASN A 154 4.84 16.45 -7.14
C ASN A 154 4.61 15.10 -6.45
N GLU A 155 5.33 14.05 -6.86
CA GLU A 155 5.16 12.70 -6.33
C GLU A 155 6.04 12.40 -5.11
N ILE A 156 5.57 11.41 -4.34
CA ILE A 156 6.37 10.71 -3.34
C ILE A 156 6.58 9.28 -3.83
N VAL A 157 7.84 8.88 -3.97
CA VAL A 157 8.24 7.53 -4.42
C VAL A 157 9.12 6.88 -3.38
N PHE A 158 8.92 5.59 -3.12
CA PHE A 158 9.82 4.81 -2.27
C PHE A 158 10.58 3.77 -3.07
N GLY A 159 11.81 3.50 -2.65
CA GLY A 159 12.56 2.33 -3.11
C GLY A 159 12.05 1.09 -2.40
N ILE A 160 11.67 0.06 -3.17
CA ILE A 160 11.31 -1.24 -2.61
C ILE A 160 12.55 -2.12 -2.68
N LYS A 161 13.03 -2.57 -1.53
CA LYS A 161 13.96 -3.69 -1.47
C LYS A 161 13.13 -4.96 -1.55
N LEU A 162 13.22 -5.68 -2.65
CA LEU A 162 12.54 -6.97 -2.80
C LEU A 162 13.06 -7.92 -1.71
N MET A 163 12.14 -8.51 -0.96
CA MET A 163 12.44 -9.70 -0.17
C MET A 163 12.87 -10.82 -1.14
N GLY A 164 13.59 -11.83 -0.66
CA GLY A 164 13.88 -13.01 -1.48
C GLY A 164 12.59 -13.67 -1.98
N ASP A 165 12.71 -14.67 -2.85
CA ASP A 165 11.55 -15.40 -3.38
C ASP A 165 10.83 -16.19 -2.25
N GLU A 166 9.90 -15.52 -1.56
CA GLU A 166 9.11 -16.09 -0.46
C GLU A 166 8.23 -17.24 -0.92
N TYR A 167 7.76 -17.20 -2.18
CA TYR A 167 6.94 -18.26 -2.74
C TYR A 167 7.75 -19.54 -2.93
N SER A 168 8.97 -19.45 -3.48
CA SER A 168 9.88 -20.60 -3.56
C SER A 168 10.20 -21.17 -2.18
N LYS A 169 10.45 -20.31 -1.17
CA LYS A 169 10.64 -20.76 0.23
C LYS A 169 9.41 -21.51 0.78
N TYR A 170 8.20 -21.01 0.51
CA TYR A 170 6.95 -21.66 0.88
C TYR A 170 6.83 -23.05 0.25
N VAL A 171 7.07 -23.17 -1.06
CA VAL A 171 7.00 -24.45 -1.78
C VAL A 171 7.95 -25.48 -1.18
N GLU A 172 9.21 -25.11 -0.92
CA GLU A 172 10.20 -26.03 -0.32
C GLU A 172 9.79 -26.53 1.09
N ILE A 173 9.19 -25.68 1.91
CA ILE A 173 8.72 -26.08 3.24
C ILE A 173 7.47 -26.95 3.13
N LEU A 174 6.54 -26.59 2.24
CA LEU A 174 5.33 -27.34 2.02
C LEU A 174 5.64 -28.76 1.54
N GLU A 175 6.60 -28.94 0.62
CA GLU A 175 7.06 -30.26 0.19
C GLU A 175 7.61 -31.09 1.35
N HIS A 176 8.35 -30.46 2.26
CA HIS A 176 8.83 -31.14 3.47
C HIS A 176 7.66 -31.57 4.37
N ILE A 177 6.68 -30.70 4.61
CA ILE A 177 5.49 -31.02 5.42
C ILE A 177 4.68 -32.15 4.78
N LYS A 178 4.45 -32.12 3.46
CA LYS A 178 3.73 -33.18 2.73
C LYS A 178 4.43 -34.54 2.81
N LYS A 179 5.77 -34.58 2.99
CA LYS A 179 6.54 -35.81 3.22
C LYS A 179 6.40 -36.36 4.66
N ILE A 180 5.91 -35.57 5.61
CA ILE A 180 5.66 -36.02 6.97
C ILE A 180 4.43 -36.93 6.95
N ARG A 181 4.59 -38.21 7.31
CA ARG A 181 3.46 -39.13 7.49
C ARG A 181 2.58 -38.65 8.65
N LEU A 182 1.45 -38.03 8.31
CA LEU A 182 0.39 -37.62 9.23
C LEU A 182 -0.75 -38.67 9.21
N PRO A 183 -1.49 -38.83 10.32
CA PRO A 183 -2.68 -39.70 10.39
C PRO A 183 -3.82 -39.25 9.47
N VAL A 184 -3.79 -37.99 9.00
CA VAL A 184 -4.76 -37.42 8.06
C VAL A 184 -4.01 -36.89 6.85
N GLU A 185 -4.52 -37.19 5.66
CA GLU A 185 -3.94 -36.73 4.40
C GLU A 185 -4.16 -35.22 4.21
N ILE A 186 -3.11 -34.54 3.74
CA ILE A 186 -3.18 -33.16 3.25
C ILE A 186 -3.60 -33.21 1.78
N ILE A 187 -4.85 -32.85 1.51
CA ILE A 187 -5.45 -32.92 0.17
C ILE A 187 -5.16 -31.65 -0.65
N ASP A 188 -4.93 -30.52 0.01
CA ASP A 188 -4.67 -29.25 -0.65
C ASP A 188 -3.90 -28.31 0.31
N SER A 189 -3.36 -27.22 -0.23
CA SER A 189 -2.54 -26.27 0.50
C SER A 189 -2.59 -24.89 -0.12
N GLY A 190 -2.73 -23.88 0.72
CA GLY A 190 -2.84 -22.49 0.27
C GLY A 190 -2.02 -21.53 1.12
N THR A 191 -1.86 -20.34 0.59
CA THR A 191 -1.24 -19.20 1.28
C THR A 191 -1.93 -17.95 0.81
N MET A 192 -2.15 -17.00 1.72
CA MET A 192 -2.83 -15.75 1.40
C MET A 192 -1.86 -14.56 1.50
N HIS A 193 -2.13 -13.52 0.72
CA HIS A 193 -1.46 -12.21 0.74
C HIS A 193 0.06 -12.21 0.46
N MET A 194 0.66 -13.36 0.16
CA MET A 194 2.12 -13.50 -0.01
C MET A 194 2.67 -12.63 -1.15
N SER A 195 1.89 -12.42 -2.22
CA SER A 195 2.26 -11.57 -3.36
C SER A 195 2.46 -10.09 -3.02
N THR A 196 1.97 -9.65 -1.85
CA THR A 196 2.14 -8.29 -1.35
C THR A 196 2.62 -8.26 0.11
N SER A 197 3.26 -9.33 0.58
CA SER A 197 3.77 -9.40 1.94
C SER A 197 4.93 -8.43 2.16
N VAL A 198 4.89 -7.72 3.28
CA VAL A 198 5.99 -6.83 3.74
C VAL A 198 6.62 -7.29 5.04
N THR A 199 6.10 -8.39 5.59
CA THR A 199 6.64 -9.06 6.76
C THR A 199 7.26 -10.39 6.33
N ASN A 200 8.08 -10.94 7.21
CA ASN A 200 8.67 -12.25 7.05
C ASN A 200 7.82 -13.36 7.68
N ILE A 201 6.56 -13.08 8.03
CA ILE A 201 5.62 -14.06 8.61
C ILE A 201 4.49 -14.27 7.60
N HIS A 202 4.28 -15.52 7.20
CA HIS A 202 3.32 -15.90 6.17
C HIS A 202 2.28 -16.86 6.74
N GLU A 203 0.99 -16.56 6.54
CA GLU A 203 -0.09 -17.47 6.91
C GLU A 203 -0.31 -18.52 5.82
N CYS A 204 -0.20 -19.78 6.20
CA CYS A 204 -0.30 -20.93 5.33
C CYS A 204 -1.39 -21.89 5.82
N TYR A 205 -2.06 -22.56 4.89
CA TYR A 205 -3.20 -23.41 5.16
C TYR A 205 -2.95 -24.81 4.61
N LEU A 206 -3.16 -25.82 5.45
CA LEU A 206 -3.11 -27.24 5.08
C LEU A 206 -4.53 -27.77 5.12
N HIS A 207 -5.10 -28.06 3.95
CA HIS A 207 -6.43 -28.63 3.86
C HIS A 207 -6.34 -30.13 4.02
N CYS A 208 -7.00 -30.65 5.06
CA CYS A 208 -7.02 -32.07 5.37
C CYS A 208 -8.32 -32.73 4.92
N GLY A 209 -8.21 -33.99 4.49
CA GLY A 209 -9.35 -34.77 4.00
C GLY A 209 -10.50 -34.90 5.01
N SER A 210 -11.73 -34.88 4.50
CA SER A 210 -12.97 -34.97 5.29
C SER A 210 -13.34 -36.40 5.73
N TYR A 211 -12.62 -37.43 5.28
CA TYR A 211 -12.88 -38.83 5.63
C TYR A 211 -12.33 -39.24 7.00
N ALA A 212 -11.49 -38.42 7.63
CA ALA A 212 -11.08 -38.63 9.00
C ALA A 212 -12.24 -38.29 9.94
N ASN A 213 -12.45 -39.11 10.96
CA ASN A 213 -13.44 -38.91 12.03
C ASN A 213 -13.09 -37.67 12.87
N TRP A 214 -13.16 -36.49 12.27
CA TRP A 214 -12.93 -35.23 12.95
C TRP A 214 -13.97 -35.07 14.06
N PRO A 215 -13.55 -34.75 15.29
CA PRO A 215 -14.49 -34.53 16.38
C PRO A 215 -15.49 -33.44 16.01
N GLN A 216 -16.76 -33.67 16.37
CA GLN A 216 -17.81 -32.64 16.23
C GLN A 216 -17.73 -31.60 17.36
N ASP A 217 -17.28 -32.03 18.54
CA ASP A 217 -16.98 -31.14 19.65
C ASP A 217 -15.78 -30.24 19.32
N GLN A 218 -15.92 -28.94 19.58
CA GLN A 218 -14.95 -27.93 19.17
C GLN A 218 -13.62 -28.04 19.93
N ASP A 219 -13.66 -28.41 21.22
CA ASP A 219 -12.46 -28.55 22.05
C ASP A 219 -11.71 -29.82 21.68
N ALA A 220 -12.42 -30.92 21.46
CA ALA A 220 -11.84 -32.15 20.92
C ALA A 220 -11.24 -31.94 19.52
N LEU A 221 -11.90 -31.15 18.66
CA LEU A 221 -11.37 -30.78 17.35
C LEU A 221 -10.10 -29.94 17.45
N ASN A 222 -10.06 -28.96 18.37
CA ASN A 222 -8.88 -28.15 18.64
C ASN A 222 -7.72 -29.02 19.15
N CYS A 223 -8.01 -29.98 20.05
CA CYS A 223 -7.03 -30.95 20.53
C CYS A 223 -6.49 -31.82 19.38
N ALA A 224 -7.36 -32.30 18.50
CA ALA A 224 -6.95 -33.10 17.34
C ALA A 224 -6.06 -32.32 16.37
N LYS A 225 -6.40 -31.06 16.05
CA LYS A 225 -5.55 -30.17 15.24
C LYS A 225 -4.20 -29.92 15.92
N THR A 226 -4.20 -29.70 17.24
CA THR A 226 -2.98 -29.50 18.02
C THR A 226 -2.08 -30.72 18.02
N ALA A 227 -2.65 -31.92 18.13
CA ALA A 227 -1.88 -33.17 18.02
C ALA A 227 -1.18 -33.29 16.66
N LEU A 228 -1.82 -32.86 15.57
CA LEU A 228 -1.20 -32.81 14.25
C LEU A 228 -0.08 -31.75 14.18
N TYR A 229 -0.27 -30.57 14.78
CA TYR A 229 0.80 -29.57 14.91
C TYR A 229 2.01 -30.14 15.68
N CYS A 230 1.78 -30.87 16.77
CA CYS A 230 2.82 -31.57 17.54
C CYS A 230 3.56 -32.62 16.70
N LEU A 231 2.86 -33.35 15.83
CA LEU A 231 3.48 -34.31 14.92
C LEU A 231 4.36 -33.62 13.87
N ILE A 232 3.89 -32.50 13.30
CA ILE A 232 4.68 -31.70 12.36
C ILE A 232 5.93 -31.17 13.08
N TYR A 233 5.77 -30.56 14.27
CA TYR A 233 6.87 -30.09 15.10
C TYR A 233 7.91 -31.19 15.36
N LYS A 234 7.46 -32.36 15.83
CA LYS A 234 8.34 -33.48 16.18
C LYS A 234 9.13 -34.03 14.99
N LYS A 235 8.52 -34.03 13.79
CA LYS A 235 9.10 -34.62 12.58
C LYS A 235 9.74 -33.59 11.64
N SER A 236 9.63 -32.29 11.94
CA SER A 236 10.16 -31.26 11.06
C SER A 236 11.68 -31.18 11.16
N LYS A 237 12.34 -31.01 10.01
CA LYS A 237 13.78 -30.70 9.95
C LYS A 237 14.08 -29.22 10.22
N TYR A 238 13.04 -28.37 10.19
CA TYR A 238 13.19 -26.94 10.37
C TYR A 238 12.99 -26.56 11.84
N ARG A 239 13.56 -25.41 12.23
CA ARG A 239 13.30 -24.85 13.56
C ARG A 239 11.81 -24.51 13.65
N CYS A 240 11.13 -25.09 14.62
CA CYS A 240 9.68 -25.05 14.73
C CYS A 240 9.23 -24.63 16.14
N ALA A 241 8.02 -24.08 16.20
CA ALA A 241 7.32 -23.72 17.42
C ALA A 241 5.83 -24.05 17.24
N ILE A 242 5.14 -24.32 18.34
CA ILE A 242 3.71 -24.64 18.34
C ILE A 242 2.98 -23.51 19.06
N GLY A 243 1.98 -22.95 18.41
CA GLY A 243 0.98 -22.09 19.05
C GLY A 243 -0.33 -22.85 19.25
N TYR A 244 -1.29 -22.22 19.93
CA TYR A 244 -2.60 -22.83 20.22
C TYR A 244 -3.37 -23.30 18.98
N SER A 245 -3.16 -22.65 17.83
CA SER A 245 -3.96 -22.86 16.61
C SER A 245 -3.12 -23.10 15.35
N HIS A 246 -1.80 -23.24 15.50
CA HIS A 246 -0.88 -23.33 14.36
C HIS A 246 0.46 -23.97 14.74
N VAL A 247 1.21 -24.38 13.72
CA VAL A 247 2.65 -24.67 13.83
C VAL A 247 3.44 -23.63 13.03
N LEU A 248 4.47 -23.05 13.64
CA LEU A 248 5.32 -22.02 13.05
C LEU A 248 6.67 -22.63 12.67
N LEU A 249 7.05 -22.55 11.39
CA LEU A 249 8.33 -23.06 10.89
C LEU A 249 9.20 -21.90 10.41
N LYS A 250 10.45 -21.85 10.89
CA LYS A 250 11.44 -20.85 10.47
C LYS A 250 12.35 -21.41 9.37
N TYR A 251 12.45 -20.69 8.26
CA TYR A 251 13.30 -21.04 7.13
C TYR A 251 13.90 -19.82 6.44
N ARG A 252 15.24 -19.79 6.30
CA ARG A 252 15.98 -18.73 5.59
C ARG A 252 15.52 -17.29 5.93
N GLY A 253 15.28 -17.02 7.22
CA GLY A 253 14.87 -15.71 7.73
C GLY A 253 13.35 -15.43 7.70
N SER A 254 12.58 -16.31 7.07
CA SER A 254 11.11 -16.25 6.99
C SER A 254 10.45 -17.24 7.93
N TYR A 255 9.20 -16.99 8.26
CA TYR A 255 8.38 -17.74 9.21
C TYR A 255 7.06 -18.12 8.54
N PHE A 256 6.72 -19.40 8.57
CA PHE A 256 5.53 -19.93 7.90
C PHE A 256 4.60 -20.52 8.95
N LYS A 257 3.45 -19.88 9.14
CA LYS A 257 2.43 -20.19 10.15
C LYS A 257 1.38 -21.10 9.52
N PHE A 258 1.55 -22.41 9.67
CA PHE A 258 0.64 -23.40 9.11
C PHE A 258 -0.56 -23.65 10.03
N LYS A 259 -1.76 -23.48 9.48
CA LYS A 259 -3.05 -23.78 10.11
C LYS A 259 -3.70 -24.97 9.39
N ILE A 260 -4.23 -25.94 10.15
CA ILE A 260 -4.97 -27.07 9.61
C ILE A 260 -6.43 -26.67 9.38
N MET A 261 -6.88 -26.89 8.15
CA MET A 261 -8.21 -26.55 7.66
C MET A 261 -8.97 -27.84 7.30
N ILE A 262 -10.20 -27.94 7.78
CA ILE A 262 -11.17 -28.97 7.38
C ILE A 262 -12.34 -28.33 6.64
N LYS A 263 -13.24 -29.15 6.07
CA LYS A 263 -14.39 -28.65 5.29
C LYS A 263 -15.22 -27.60 6.05
N GLY A 264 -15.44 -27.79 7.34
CA GLY A 264 -16.19 -26.86 8.19
C GLY A 264 -15.52 -25.50 8.45
N ASP A 265 -14.20 -25.41 8.23
CA ASP A 265 -13.45 -24.16 8.44
C ASP A 265 -13.53 -23.21 7.25
N ARG A 266 -13.89 -23.70 6.05
CA ARG A 266 -14.03 -22.88 4.82
C ARG A 266 -15.33 -22.07 4.83
N LYS A 267 -15.53 -21.28 5.88
CA LYS A 267 -16.68 -20.35 6.06
C LYS A 267 -16.58 -19.18 5.08
N ALA A 268 -17.64 -18.39 4.99
CA ALA A 268 -17.72 -17.21 4.11
C ALA A 268 -16.52 -16.27 4.27
N GLU A 269 -16.09 -16.00 5.50
CA GLU A 269 -14.92 -15.14 5.77
C GLU A 269 -13.62 -15.68 5.16
N PHE A 270 -13.38 -16.99 5.25
CA PHE A 270 -12.20 -17.61 4.65
C PHE A 270 -12.24 -17.50 3.12
N ARG A 271 -13.40 -17.81 2.50
CA ARG A 271 -13.57 -17.75 1.04
C ARG A 271 -13.40 -16.33 0.50
N ILE A 272 -13.93 -15.33 1.21
CA ILE A 272 -13.73 -13.92 0.86
C ILE A 272 -12.26 -13.54 0.98
N ASN A 273 -11.56 -13.96 2.04
CA ASN A 273 -10.14 -13.65 2.19
C ASN A 273 -9.26 -14.33 1.12
N GLU A 274 -9.56 -15.59 0.82
CA GLU A 274 -8.97 -16.36 -0.29
C GLU A 274 -9.13 -15.59 -1.60
N ARG A 275 -10.36 -15.15 -1.91
CA ARG A 275 -10.66 -14.43 -3.13
C ARG A 275 -9.96 -13.07 -3.24
N ILE A 276 -9.85 -12.33 -2.13
CA ILE A 276 -9.08 -11.05 -2.10
C ILE A 276 -7.62 -11.31 -2.47
N SER A 277 -7.01 -12.33 -1.88
CA SER A 277 -5.62 -12.72 -2.16
C SER A 277 -5.44 -13.15 -3.62
N GLU A 278 -6.38 -13.91 -4.19
CA GLU A 278 -6.37 -14.30 -5.61
C GLU A 278 -6.41 -13.07 -6.54
N ILE A 279 -7.41 -12.19 -6.35
CA ILE A 279 -7.56 -10.96 -7.14
C ILE A 279 -6.27 -10.13 -7.07
N MET A 280 -5.64 -10.07 -5.90
CA MET A 280 -4.39 -9.36 -5.71
C MET A 280 -3.21 -10.05 -6.43
N SER A 281 -3.17 -11.38 -6.46
CA SER A 281 -2.15 -12.12 -7.20
C SER A 281 -2.25 -11.92 -8.72
N GLU A 282 -3.47 -11.74 -9.24
CA GLU A 282 -3.78 -11.50 -10.66
C GLU A 282 -3.43 -10.07 -11.13
N GLN A 283 -3.21 -9.12 -10.20
CA GLN A 283 -2.84 -7.76 -10.59
C GLN A 283 -1.40 -7.67 -11.13
N SER A 284 -1.13 -6.60 -11.86
CA SER A 284 0.21 -6.27 -12.34
C SER A 284 1.22 -6.12 -11.19
N ASP A 285 2.50 -6.36 -11.49
CA ASP A 285 3.60 -6.25 -10.53
C ASP A 285 3.71 -4.86 -9.90
N VAL A 286 3.39 -3.81 -10.66
CA VAL A 286 3.39 -2.43 -10.14
C VAL A 286 2.31 -2.26 -9.06
N VAL A 287 1.11 -2.78 -9.27
CA VAL A 287 0.02 -2.70 -8.27
C VAL A 287 0.39 -3.50 -7.01
N LYS A 288 0.93 -4.72 -7.17
CA LYS A 288 1.41 -5.52 -6.02
C LYS A 288 2.46 -4.76 -5.21
N LYS A 289 3.43 -4.13 -5.88
CA LYS A 289 4.47 -3.30 -5.28
C LYS A 289 3.94 -2.01 -4.63
N ASN A 290 2.93 -1.39 -5.22
CA ASN A 290 2.22 -0.25 -4.64
C ASN A 290 1.47 -0.61 -3.34
N THR A 291 0.83 -1.78 -3.32
CA THR A 291 0.23 -2.33 -2.10
C THR A 291 1.31 -2.58 -1.04
N MET A 292 2.48 -3.13 -1.43
CA MET A 292 3.61 -3.29 -0.51
C MET A 292 4.09 -1.95 0.06
N ILE A 293 4.28 -0.91 -0.76
CA ILE A 293 4.66 0.43 -0.27
C ILE A 293 3.64 0.96 0.74
N THR A 294 2.35 0.77 0.47
CA THR A 294 1.27 1.19 1.37
C THR A 294 1.35 0.46 2.71
N LYS A 295 1.54 -0.87 2.70
CA LYS A 295 1.75 -1.66 3.91
C LYS A 295 3.03 -1.24 4.65
N ILE A 296 4.13 -0.96 3.94
CA ILE A 296 5.40 -0.46 4.52
C ILE A 296 5.18 0.89 5.22
N PHE A 297 4.47 1.81 4.59
CA PHE A 297 4.15 3.11 5.17
C PHE A 297 3.30 2.95 6.44
N LEU A 298 2.23 2.15 6.36
CA LEU A 298 1.36 1.88 7.51
C LEU A 298 2.11 1.18 8.65
N ASP A 299 2.98 0.21 8.36
CA ASP A 299 3.82 -0.48 9.36
C ASP A 299 4.83 0.46 9.99
N SER A 300 5.45 1.33 9.19
CA SER A 300 6.42 2.31 9.69
C SER A 300 5.83 3.23 10.77
N HIS A 301 4.54 3.53 10.65
CA HIS A 301 3.79 4.38 11.59
C HIS A 301 2.90 3.58 12.56
N GLY A 302 3.05 2.25 12.59
CA GLY A 302 2.41 1.36 13.55
C GLY A 302 0.92 1.06 13.34
N TYR A 303 0.36 1.39 12.17
CA TYR A 303 -1.03 1.10 11.80
C TYR A 303 -1.23 -0.32 11.26
N PHE A 304 -0.24 -0.84 10.53
CA PHE A 304 -0.22 -2.20 10.02
C PHE A 304 0.76 -3.03 10.87
N PRO A 305 0.44 -4.28 11.21
CA PRO A 305 -0.83 -4.99 10.99
C PRO A 305 -1.90 -4.74 12.08
N VAL A 306 -1.66 -3.85 13.06
CA VAL A 306 -2.51 -3.71 14.27
C VAL A 306 -3.97 -3.38 13.95
N TYR A 307 -4.16 -2.31 13.20
CA TYR A 307 -5.48 -1.75 12.89
C TYR A 307 -5.90 -2.07 11.46
N PHE A 308 -4.93 -2.17 10.57
CA PHE A 308 -5.13 -2.51 9.16
C PHE A 308 -4.43 -3.83 8.90
N ASP A 309 -5.20 -4.91 8.77
CA ASP A 309 -4.70 -6.22 8.36
C ASP A 309 -4.43 -6.26 6.83
N ASP A 310 -3.81 -7.33 6.33
CA ASP A 310 -3.52 -7.49 4.91
C ASP A 310 -4.76 -7.34 4.04
N ARG A 311 -5.86 -7.98 4.45
CA ARG A 311 -7.18 -7.93 3.80
C ARG A 311 -7.66 -6.49 3.62
N LEU A 312 -7.65 -5.69 4.69
CA LEU A 312 -8.14 -4.31 4.67
C LEU A 312 -7.27 -3.40 3.80
N VAL A 313 -5.95 -3.53 3.90
CA VAL A 313 -5.02 -2.73 3.08
C VAL A 313 -5.16 -3.07 1.60
N GLU A 314 -5.28 -4.35 1.25
CA GLU A 314 -5.48 -4.78 -0.13
C GLU A 314 -6.79 -4.28 -0.71
N LEU A 315 -7.89 -4.37 0.03
CA LEU A 315 -9.17 -3.79 -0.39
C LEU A 315 -9.06 -2.28 -0.62
N ILE A 316 -8.41 -1.55 0.29
CA ILE A 316 -8.16 -0.11 0.13
C ILE A 316 -7.35 0.17 -1.14
N CYS A 317 -6.30 -0.61 -1.41
CA CYS A 317 -5.48 -0.45 -2.61
C CYS A 317 -6.26 -0.74 -3.90
N LEU A 318 -7.12 -1.76 -3.90
CA LEU A 318 -8.01 -2.08 -5.02
C LEU A 318 -9.04 -0.95 -5.27
N MET A 319 -9.57 -0.34 -4.21
CA MET A 319 -10.48 0.80 -4.29
C MET A 319 -9.82 2.08 -4.80
N ILE A 320 -8.56 2.33 -4.44
CA ILE A 320 -7.85 3.57 -4.80
C ILE A 320 -7.46 3.58 -6.26
N GLY A 321 -6.82 2.51 -6.75
CA GLY A 321 -5.96 2.70 -7.91
C GLY A 321 -5.46 1.45 -8.58
N ARG A 322 -6.27 0.39 -8.70
CA ARG A 322 -5.92 -0.81 -9.49
C ARG A 322 -5.52 -0.48 -10.95
N GLU A 323 -6.02 0.64 -11.48
CA GLU A 323 -5.72 1.13 -12.83
C GLU A 323 -4.47 2.01 -12.89
N ILE A 324 -3.94 2.44 -11.73
CA ILE A 324 -2.75 3.28 -11.62
C ILE A 324 -1.51 2.39 -11.70
N ARG A 325 -0.78 2.51 -12.81
CA ARG A 325 0.44 1.74 -13.10
C ARG A 325 1.71 2.53 -12.80
N SER A 326 1.65 3.47 -11.84
CA SER A 326 2.79 4.29 -11.41
C SER A 326 2.99 4.22 -9.91
N PHE A 327 4.24 4.21 -9.45
CA PHE A 327 4.55 4.20 -8.02
C PHE A 327 4.20 5.52 -7.34
N GLY A 328 4.67 6.63 -7.92
CA GLY A 328 4.50 7.96 -7.35
C GLY A 328 3.02 8.36 -7.29
N ARG A 329 2.32 8.21 -8.43
CA ARG A 329 0.90 8.58 -8.51
C ARG A 329 0.03 7.75 -7.58
N PHE A 330 0.23 6.43 -7.53
CA PHE A 330 -0.57 5.57 -6.65
C PHE A 330 -0.43 5.99 -5.19
N PHE A 331 0.81 6.22 -4.73
CA PHE A 331 1.03 6.59 -3.34
C PHE A 331 0.43 7.97 -3.02
N GLN A 332 0.50 8.92 -3.97
CA GLN A 332 -0.15 10.22 -3.82
C GLN A 332 -1.68 10.11 -3.73
N GLU A 333 -2.31 9.28 -4.56
CA GLU A 333 -3.74 8.97 -4.44
C GLU A 333 -4.07 8.29 -3.12
N PHE A 334 -3.24 7.36 -2.65
CA PHE A 334 -3.40 6.77 -1.32
C PHE A 334 -3.36 7.84 -0.23
N LEU A 335 -2.40 8.75 -0.25
CA LEU A 335 -2.31 9.84 0.71
C LEU A 335 -3.52 10.79 0.64
N GLY A 336 -4.01 11.09 -0.55
CA GLY A 336 -5.17 11.96 -0.77
C GLY A 336 -6.51 11.29 -0.44
N HIS A 337 -6.58 9.96 -0.51
CA HIS A 337 -7.80 9.20 -0.29
C HIS A 337 -8.25 9.30 1.17
N ARG A 338 -9.44 9.86 1.42
CA ARG A 338 -10.02 9.87 2.78
C ARG A 338 -10.56 8.48 3.09
N ILE A 339 -9.92 7.76 4.00
CA ILE A 339 -10.37 6.42 4.39
C ILE A 339 -11.72 6.55 5.10
N ARG A 340 -12.79 6.14 4.41
CA ARG A 340 -14.16 6.07 4.91
C ARG A 340 -14.78 4.77 4.42
N LEU A 341 -14.79 3.75 5.27
CA LEU A 341 -15.25 2.41 4.92
C LEU A 341 -16.66 2.09 5.42
N GLU A 342 -17.10 2.78 6.46
CA GLU A 342 -18.45 2.59 7.01
C GLU A 342 -19.52 3.05 6.02
N GLY A 343 -20.53 2.19 5.82
CA GLY A 343 -21.65 2.47 4.90
C GLY A 343 -21.31 2.16 3.44
N TYR A 344 -20.27 1.37 3.18
CA TYR A 344 -19.90 0.93 1.83
C TYR A 344 -19.85 -0.59 1.73
N SER A 345 -20.20 -1.10 0.55
CA SER A 345 -20.03 -2.49 0.16
C SER A 345 -19.04 -2.56 -1.01
N PHE A 346 -18.06 -3.46 -0.93
CA PHE A 346 -17.11 -3.75 -2.00
C PHE A 346 -17.44 -5.11 -2.62
N ASN A 347 -17.80 -5.13 -3.90
CA ASN A 347 -18.10 -6.36 -4.61
C ASN A 347 -16.84 -6.91 -5.29
N LEU A 348 -16.42 -8.13 -4.96
CA LEU A 348 -15.18 -8.73 -5.45
C LEU A 348 -15.25 -9.23 -6.90
N GLU A 349 -16.44 -9.36 -7.49
CA GLU A 349 -16.60 -9.75 -8.90
C GLU A 349 -16.49 -8.55 -9.84
N THR A 350 -17.13 -7.45 -9.47
CA THR A 350 -17.15 -6.21 -10.26
C THR A 350 -16.05 -5.23 -9.85
N LEU A 351 -15.49 -5.41 -8.65
CA LEU A 351 -14.53 -4.51 -8.01
C LEU A 351 -15.05 -3.07 -7.89
N LYS A 352 -16.36 -2.94 -7.68
CA LYS A 352 -17.04 -1.66 -7.49
C LYS A 352 -17.42 -1.48 -6.03
N VAL A 353 -17.37 -0.21 -5.60
CA VAL A 353 -17.88 0.24 -4.31
C VAL A 353 -19.31 0.76 -4.50
N THR A 354 -20.22 0.34 -3.62
CA THR A 354 -21.58 0.88 -3.54
C THR A 354 -21.87 1.34 -2.11
N GLU A 355 -22.75 2.32 -1.95
CA GLU A 355 -23.22 2.72 -0.62
C GLU A 355 -24.21 1.69 -0.08
N ASN A 356 -24.14 1.42 1.23
CA ASN A 356 -25.09 0.60 1.96
C ASN A 356 -25.62 1.35 3.19
N LYS A 357 -26.82 0.95 3.64
CA LYS A 357 -27.52 1.59 4.77
C LYS A 357 -27.09 1.04 6.14
N ASN A 358 -26.28 -0.02 6.16
CA ASN A 358 -25.99 -0.80 7.36
C ASN A 358 -24.91 -0.17 8.25
N LYS A 359 -24.33 0.97 7.84
CA LYS A 359 -23.22 1.68 8.53
C LYS A 359 -22.02 0.77 8.82
N ARG A 360 -21.85 -0.29 8.03
CA ARG A 360 -20.77 -1.27 8.14
C ARG A 360 -20.05 -1.37 6.81
N PHE A 361 -18.79 -1.79 6.87
CA PHE A 361 -18.05 -2.13 5.67
C PHE A 361 -18.32 -3.60 5.33
N GLU A 362 -18.92 -3.83 4.17
CA GLU A 362 -19.29 -5.17 3.71
C GLU A 362 -18.45 -5.54 2.48
N VAL A 363 -18.05 -6.80 2.40
CA VAL A 363 -17.42 -7.35 1.20
C VAL A 363 -18.32 -8.46 0.67
N VAL A 364 -18.62 -8.39 -0.61
CA VAL A 364 -19.56 -9.28 -1.30
C VAL A 364 -18.81 -10.12 -2.32
N TYR A 365 -19.03 -11.43 -2.28
CA TYR A 365 -18.53 -12.37 -3.27
C TYR A 365 -19.53 -13.49 -3.47
N GLN A 366 -20.05 -13.65 -4.70
CA GLN A 366 -21.13 -14.58 -4.99
C GLN A 366 -22.32 -14.37 -4.02
N HIS A 367 -22.62 -15.39 -3.21
CA HIS A 367 -23.69 -15.37 -2.21
C HIS A 367 -23.19 -14.99 -0.80
N ASP A 368 -21.88 -14.83 -0.63
CA ASP A 368 -21.26 -14.48 0.65
C ASP A 368 -21.24 -12.96 0.85
N ILE A 369 -21.67 -12.53 2.04
CA ILE A 369 -21.54 -11.16 2.52
C ILE A 369 -20.82 -11.22 3.87
N VAL A 370 -19.64 -10.63 3.95
CA VAL A 370 -18.84 -10.60 5.18
C VAL A 370 -18.64 -9.16 5.61
N VAL A 371 -18.96 -8.88 6.87
CA VAL A 371 -18.66 -7.60 7.50
C VAL A 371 -17.18 -7.58 7.88
N ILE A 372 -16.43 -6.67 7.30
CA ILE A 372 -15.01 -6.47 7.63
C ILE A 372 -14.91 -5.45 8.74
N LYS A 373 -14.22 -5.81 9.82
CA LYS A 373 -14.03 -4.91 10.97
C LYS A 373 -13.16 -3.73 10.55
N THR A 374 -13.69 -2.53 10.73
CA THR A 374 -12.96 -1.27 10.49
C THR A 374 -12.23 -0.82 11.77
N PRO A 375 -11.12 -0.08 11.64
CA PRO A 375 -10.45 0.54 12.78
C PRO A 375 -11.37 1.55 13.49
N PRO A 376 -11.16 1.82 14.79
CA PRO A 376 -11.88 2.87 15.49
C PRO A 376 -11.76 4.23 14.79
N LEU A 377 -12.81 5.05 14.83
CA LEU A 377 -12.84 6.36 14.14
C LEU A 377 -11.65 7.26 14.52
N LYS A 378 -11.26 7.29 15.80
CA LYS A 378 -10.09 8.06 16.27
C LYS A 378 -8.78 7.62 15.59
N ILE A 379 -8.60 6.32 15.33
CA ILE A 379 -7.44 5.78 14.61
C ILE A 379 -7.47 6.22 13.15
N VAL A 380 -8.63 6.12 12.50
CA VAL A 380 -8.82 6.55 11.10
C VAL A 380 -8.57 8.06 10.96
N GLN A 381 -9.05 8.86 11.90
CA GLN A 381 -8.81 10.31 11.94
C GLN A 381 -7.32 10.62 12.10
N ARG A 382 -6.61 9.93 13.01
CA ARG A 382 -5.16 10.09 13.19
C ARG A 382 -4.39 9.74 11.92
N LEU A 383 -4.75 8.63 11.24
CA LEU A 383 -4.12 8.23 9.98
C LEU A 383 -4.37 9.26 8.87
N ASN A 384 -5.61 9.75 8.71
CA ASN A 384 -5.92 10.81 7.74
C ASN A 384 -5.13 12.10 8.06
N GLY A 385 -4.95 12.44 9.34
CA GLY A 385 -4.10 13.54 9.79
C GLY A 385 -2.64 13.35 9.38
N LEU A 386 -2.06 12.18 9.65
CA LEU A 386 -0.70 11.82 9.23
C LEU A 386 -0.54 11.95 7.70
N LYS A 387 -1.47 11.39 6.92
CA LYS A 387 -1.44 11.45 5.45
C LYS A 387 -1.46 12.89 4.94
N LYS A 388 -2.30 13.75 5.54
CA LYS A 388 -2.34 15.19 5.25
C LYS A 388 -1.02 15.89 5.58
N THR A 389 -0.43 15.57 6.73
CA THR A 389 0.89 16.10 7.12
C THR A 389 1.95 15.68 6.11
N VAL A 390 2.00 14.40 5.73
CA VAL A 390 2.95 13.88 4.73
C VAL A 390 2.79 14.57 3.38
N LEU A 391 1.57 14.80 2.90
CA LEU A 391 1.32 15.58 1.67
C LEU A 391 1.77 17.03 1.78
N GLY A 392 1.70 17.63 2.97
CA GLY A 392 2.15 19.00 3.22
C GLY A 392 3.66 19.15 3.35
N LEU A 393 4.39 18.07 3.60
CA LEU A 393 5.85 18.09 3.72
C LEU A 393 6.50 18.25 2.33
N LYS A 394 7.18 19.38 2.11
CA LYS A 394 7.96 19.63 0.91
C LYS A 394 9.35 18.99 1.01
N ILE A 395 9.41 17.66 0.99
CA ILE A 395 10.68 16.92 0.95
C ILE A 395 11.12 16.78 -0.52
N PRO A 396 12.36 17.16 -0.87
CA PRO A 396 12.91 16.87 -2.19
C PRO A 396 12.84 15.37 -2.49
N LEU A 397 12.48 14.97 -3.71
CA LEU A 397 12.38 13.54 -4.03
C LEU A 397 13.77 12.85 -3.99
N PHE A 398 14.77 13.54 -4.55
CA PHE A 398 16.16 13.09 -4.63
C PHE A 398 17.11 14.10 -3.97
N ASP A 399 18.31 13.66 -3.64
CA ASP A 399 19.46 14.54 -3.41
C ASP A 399 20.25 14.80 -4.69
N GLU A 400 21.32 15.59 -4.58
CA GLU A 400 22.27 15.89 -5.66
C GLU A 400 22.85 14.64 -6.35
N ASN A 401 22.90 13.50 -5.65
CA ASN A 401 23.41 12.23 -6.14
C ASN A 401 22.29 11.28 -6.63
N MET A 402 21.08 11.80 -6.87
CA MET A 402 19.91 11.02 -7.29
C MET A 402 19.49 9.93 -6.30
N ARG A 403 19.79 10.09 -5.00
CA ARG A 403 19.33 9.16 -3.95
C ARG A 403 18.01 9.62 -3.37
N LEU A 404 17.05 8.69 -3.25
CA LEU A 404 15.71 8.97 -2.70
C LEU A 404 15.79 9.48 -1.26
N GLN A 405 15.18 10.64 -1.01
CA GLN A 405 15.09 11.25 0.33
C GLN A 405 13.79 10.91 1.07
N THR A 406 12.81 10.37 0.36
CA THR A 406 11.49 9.99 0.87
C THR A 406 11.55 8.93 1.97
N HIS A 407 12.64 8.19 2.13
CA HIS A 407 12.85 7.25 3.24
C HIS A 407 12.64 7.91 4.62
N LYS A 408 12.86 9.23 4.72
CA LYS A 408 12.58 10.03 5.93
C LYS A 408 11.11 9.99 6.34
N LEU A 409 10.18 9.81 5.39
CA LEU A 409 8.73 9.68 5.63
C LEU A 409 8.35 8.31 6.21
N LEU A 410 9.25 7.34 6.17
CA LEU A 410 9.07 6.01 6.79
C LEU A 410 9.61 5.98 8.23
N GLN A 411 10.02 7.10 8.81
CA GLN A 411 10.40 7.16 10.22
C GLN A 411 9.19 7.56 11.06
N PRO A 412 8.80 6.78 12.07
CA PRO A 412 7.72 7.18 12.98
C PRO A 412 8.13 8.43 13.74
N THR A 413 7.16 9.33 13.95
CA THR A 413 7.32 10.37 14.97
C THR A 413 7.06 9.75 16.34
N PHE A 414 7.87 10.07 17.35
CA PHE A 414 7.61 9.67 18.74
C PHE A 414 6.85 10.74 19.52
N ARG A 415 6.20 11.65 18.80
CA ARG A 415 5.37 12.72 19.36
C ARG A 415 3.92 12.24 19.48
N ASP A 416 3.16 12.85 20.39
CA ASP A 416 1.73 12.58 20.60
C ASP A 416 1.41 11.14 21.05
N TYR A 417 2.35 10.53 21.78
CA TYR A 417 2.22 9.26 22.49
C TYR A 417 2.63 9.49 23.94
N ASP A 418 1.98 8.82 24.88
CA ASP A 418 2.27 8.97 26.31
C ASP A 418 3.57 8.25 26.66
N PHE A 419 3.85 7.11 26.02
CA PHE A 419 5.17 6.48 26.08
C PHE A 419 5.43 5.61 24.84
N ILE A 420 6.70 5.28 24.62
CA ILE A 420 7.17 4.44 23.52
C ILE A 420 8.07 3.35 24.08
N LEU A 421 7.94 2.13 23.57
CA LEU A 421 8.83 1.01 23.86
C LEU A 421 9.66 0.65 22.64
N SER A 422 10.91 0.23 22.82
CA SER A 422 11.78 -0.25 21.74
C SER A 422 12.60 -1.48 22.14
N LEU A 423 12.82 -2.37 21.17
CA LEU A 423 13.72 -3.51 21.35
C LEU A 423 15.20 -3.11 21.27
N TYR A 424 15.49 -1.96 20.65
CA TYR A 424 16.84 -1.48 20.37
C TYR A 424 17.11 -0.14 21.04
N SER A 425 18.37 0.11 21.36
CA SER A 425 18.82 1.39 21.91
C SER A 425 18.54 2.51 20.90
N ARG A 426 18.04 3.63 21.41
CA ARG A 426 17.66 4.81 20.64
C ARG A 426 17.97 6.06 21.46
N THR A 427 18.32 7.14 20.77
CA THR A 427 18.58 8.43 21.43
C THR A 427 17.37 8.86 22.25
N GLY A 428 17.60 9.18 23.52
CA GLY A 428 16.57 9.64 24.47
C GLY A 428 15.77 8.54 25.16
N PHE A 429 16.01 7.25 24.84
CA PHE A 429 15.35 6.15 25.52
C PHE A 429 16.16 5.69 26.74
N GLU A 430 15.47 5.32 27.81
CA GLU A 430 16.02 4.68 29.00
C GLU A 430 16.06 3.15 28.82
N GLU A 431 17.07 2.49 29.36
CA GLU A 431 17.20 1.02 29.35
C GLU A 431 16.50 0.42 30.59
N VAL A 432 15.83 -0.72 30.40
CA VAL A 432 15.23 -1.49 31.50
C VAL A 432 16.34 -2.28 32.21
N GLU A 433 16.53 -2.01 33.50
CA GLU A 433 17.57 -2.65 34.33
C GLU A 433 17.35 -4.16 34.48
N ASP A 434 16.12 -4.57 34.83
CA ASP A 434 15.74 -5.98 35.01
C ASP A 434 15.28 -6.62 33.70
N LYS A 435 16.25 -7.21 32.98
CA LYS A 435 16.03 -7.83 31.67
C LYS A 435 15.26 -9.14 31.81
N THR A 436 14.02 -9.16 31.34
CA THR A 436 13.30 -10.41 31.06
C THR A 436 13.54 -10.84 29.62
N ASP A 437 13.76 -12.15 29.40
CA ASP A 437 13.79 -12.69 28.05
C ASP A 437 12.42 -12.45 27.39
N PRO A 438 12.37 -11.99 26.13
CA PRO A 438 11.11 -11.73 25.46
C PRO A 438 10.31 -13.04 25.36
N PRO A 439 9.03 -13.05 25.79
CA PRO A 439 8.21 -14.28 25.81
C PRO A 439 7.81 -14.77 24.42
N PHE A 440 8.23 -14.08 23.36
CA PHE A 440 7.78 -14.32 22.01
C PHE A 440 8.38 -15.55 21.36
N LEU A 441 7.57 -16.24 20.56
CA LEU A 441 8.01 -17.35 19.72
C LEU A 441 9.17 -16.88 18.81
N PHE A 442 10.35 -17.46 19.01
CA PHE A 442 11.59 -17.12 18.30
C PHE A 442 12.11 -15.68 18.48
N GLY A 443 11.69 -14.98 19.54
CA GLY A 443 12.18 -13.64 19.87
C GLY A 443 11.58 -12.51 19.02
N THR A 444 10.51 -12.77 18.27
CA THR A 444 9.80 -11.76 17.48
C THR A 444 8.37 -11.58 17.99
N PRO A 445 7.95 -10.39 18.45
CA PRO A 445 6.57 -10.15 18.86
C PRO A 445 5.58 -10.50 17.75
N LEU A 446 4.69 -11.44 18.03
CA LEU A 446 3.48 -11.63 17.25
C LEU A 446 2.45 -10.64 17.78
N ILE A 447 2.01 -9.69 16.95
CA ILE A 447 1.12 -8.60 17.37
C ILE A 447 -0.19 -9.09 18.00
N GLU A 448 -0.67 -10.26 17.55
CA GLU A 448 -1.88 -10.90 18.05
C GLU A 448 -1.71 -11.30 19.53
N GLU A 449 -0.50 -11.70 19.92
CA GLU A 449 -0.14 -12.04 21.30
C GLU A 449 -0.01 -10.77 22.16
N LEU A 450 0.40 -9.65 21.55
CA LEU A 450 0.58 -8.37 22.23
C LEU A 450 -0.74 -7.73 22.66
N LEU A 451 -1.78 -7.80 21.82
CA LEU A 451 -2.98 -6.98 21.96
C LEU A 451 -4.19 -7.77 22.45
N THR A 452 -4.10 -8.34 23.66
CA THR A 452 -5.23 -9.00 24.32
C THR A 452 -6.40 -8.02 24.52
N PRO A 453 -7.66 -8.48 24.61
CA PRO A 453 -8.81 -7.61 24.85
C PRO A 453 -8.64 -6.70 26.07
N SER A 454 -8.01 -7.20 27.13
CA SER A 454 -7.70 -6.46 28.37
C SER A 454 -6.69 -5.34 28.19
N LEU A 455 -5.74 -5.47 27.24
CA LEU A 455 -4.81 -4.38 26.92
C LEU A 455 -5.46 -3.38 25.98
N ARG A 456 -6.23 -3.85 24.98
CA ARG A 456 -6.94 -2.99 24.01
C ARG A 456 -7.92 -2.00 24.66
N SER A 457 -8.43 -2.29 25.86
CA SER A 457 -9.27 -1.36 26.61
C SER A 457 -8.49 -0.26 27.34
N LYS A 458 -7.18 -0.42 27.55
CA LYS A 458 -6.34 0.54 28.30
C LYS A 458 -5.74 1.65 27.43
N GLY A 459 -5.76 1.50 26.10
CA GLY A 459 -5.23 2.52 25.20
C GLY A 459 -5.23 2.12 23.73
N TYR A 460 -4.61 2.97 22.92
CA TYR A 460 -4.30 2.76 21.51
C TYR A 460 -2.83 2.38 21.34
N PHE A 461 -2.59 1.33 20.55
CA PHE A 461 -1.28 0.69 20.41
C PHE A 461 -0.87 0.73 18.95
N PHE A 462 0.28 1.32 18.67
CA PHE A 462 0.82 1.45 17.33
C PHE A 462 2.16 0.73 17.28
N TYR A 463 2.19 -0.45 16.67
CA TYR A 463 3.39 -1.29 16.62
C TYR A 463 3.99 -1.31 15.23
N SER A 464 5.25 -0.90 15.13
CA SER A 464 6.02 -1.03 13.90
C SER A 464 6.98 -2.20 14.00
N SER A 465 6.76 -3.23 13.18
CA SER A 465 7.68 -4.37 13.12
C SER A 465 9.04 -3.95 12.56
N ARG A 466 9.01 -3.15 11.49
CA ARG A 466 10.20 -2.60 10.82
C ARG A 466 11.12 -1.81 11.74
N HIS A 467 10.54 -1.01 12.64
CA HIS A 467 11.32 -0.21 13.60
C HIS A 467 11.45 -0.88 14.95
N SER A 468 10.76 -2.00 15.19
CA SER A 468 10.71 -2.70 16.47
C SER A 468 10.37 -1.76 17.62
N VAL A 469 9.33 -0.94 17.41
CA VAL A 469 8.80 0.00 18.41
C VAL A 469 7.31 -0.20 18.62
N LEU A 470 6.88 0.00 19.87
CA LEU A 470 5.48 0.11 20.25
C LEU A 470 5.24 1.52 20.78
N MET A 471 4.41 2.29 20.10
CA MET A 471 4.01 3.63 20.51
C MET A 471 2.61 3.55 21.13
N VAL A 472 2.43 4.10 22.33
CA VAL A 472 1.21 3.91 23.12
C VAL A 472 0.56 5.25 23.44
N LYS A 473 -0.74 5.34 23.20
CA LYS A 473 -1.60 6.43 23.68
C LYS A 473 -2.61 5.85 24.66
N VAL A 474 -2.50 6.19 25.92
CA VAL A 474 -3.28 5.66 27.03
C VAL A 474 -4.66 6.32 27.05
N ASN A 475 -5.68 5.55 27.44
CA ASN A 475 -7.01 6.11 27.66
C ASN A 475 -7.02 6.93 28.97
N GLU A 476 -7.84 7.97 29.04
CA GLU A 476 -7.90 8.90 30.20
C GLU A 476 -8.15 8.19 31.53
N ASP A 477 -8.86 7.05 31.52
CA ASP A 477 -9.20 6.26 32.71
C ASP A 477 -8.08 5.29 33.16
N CYS A 478 -6.90 5.33 32.54
CA CYS A 478 -5.81 4.39 32.81
C CYS A 478 -4.52 5.14 33.17
N ASP A 479 -3.83 4.65 34.20
CA ASP A 479 -2.51 5.16 34.58
C ASP A 479 -1.46 4.78 33.50
N PRO A 480 -0.80 5.77 32.85
CA PRO A 480 0.21 5.48 31.85
C PRO A 480 1.44 4.77 32.42
N GLU A 481 1.79 5.00 33.69
CA GLU A 481 2.92 4.36 34.33
C GLU A 481 2.64 2.88 34.63
N GLU A 482 1.46 2.54 35.15
CA GLU A 482 1.03 1.16 35.32
C GLU A 482 1.05 0.40 33.99
N LEU A 483 0.49 0.98 32.92
CA LEU A 483 0.43 0.33 31.62
C LEU A 483 1.83 0.14 31.02
N LEU A 484 2.74 1.11 31.18
CA LEU A 484 4.13 0.99 30.77
C LEU A 484 4.79 -0.24 31.40
N TYR A 485 4.74 -0.38 32.73
CA TYR A 485 5.36 -1.51 33.41
C TYR A 485 4.73 -2.86 33.04
N VAL A 486 3.40 -2.92 32.90
CA VAL A 486 2.70 -4.12 32.44
C VAL A 486 3.17 -4.54 31.06
N LEU A 487 3.33 -3.58 30.13
CA LEU A 487 3.81 -3.89 28.78
C LEU A 487 5.27 -4.33 28.79
N LEU A 488 6.16 -3.64 29.50
CA LEU A 488 7.57 -4.04 29.62
C LEU A 488 7.70 -5.51 30.06
N LEU A 489 6.97 -5.90 31.11
CA LEU A 489 6.96 -7.27 31.62
C LEU A 489 6.40 -8.28 30.61
N LYS A 490 5.33 -7.92 29.88
CA LYS A 490 4.66 -8.81 28.93
C LYS A 490 5.37 -8.95 27.59
N THR A 491 6.24 -8.02 27.23
CA THR A 491 6.84 -8.00 25.90
C THR A 491 8.35 -8.19 25.91
N GLY A 492 9.03 -7.94 27.03
CA GLY A 492 10.50 -7.91 27.04
C GLY A 492 11.07 -6.82 26.13
N PHE A 493 10.37 -5.68 26.00
CA PHE A 493 10.97 -4.49 25.39
C PHE A 493 12.10 -4.01 26.30
N ARG A 494 13.22 -3.59 25.70
CA ARG A 494 14.46 -3.32 26.44
C ARG A 494 14.67 -1.84 26.76
N TYR A 495 13.99 -0.98 26.01
CA TYR A 495 14.15 0.46 26.09
C TYR A 495 12.78 1.12 26.08
N PHE A 496 12.64 2.24 26.77
CA PHE A 496 11.40 3.04 26.75
C PHE A 496 11.68 4.54 26.75
N LEU A 497 10.68 5.32 26.33
CA LEU A 497 10.65 6.77 26.38
C LEU A 497 9.33 7.18 27.06
N LYS A 498 9.41 7.89 28.19
CA LYS A 498 8.25 8.46 28.90
C LYS A 498 7.97 9.89 28.39
N ASN A 499 6.71 10.21 28.11
CA ASN A 499 6.26 11.54 27.68
C ASN A 499 5.09 12.09 28.53
N PHE A 500 4.75 11.44 29.64
CA PHE A 500 3.65 11.82 30.52
C PHE A 500 4.12 12.56 31.78
#